data_AF-A0AAN6E867-F1
#
_entry.id   AF-A0AAN6E867-F1
#
_cell.length_a   1.000
_cell.length_b   1.000
_cell.length_c   1.000
_cell.angle_alpha   90.00
_cell.angle_beta   90.00
_cell.angle_gamma   90.00
#
_symmetry.space_group_name_H-M   'P 1'
#
loop_
_entity.id
_entity.type
_entity.pdbx_description
1 polymer ?
#
loop_
_entity_poly.entity_id
_entity_poly.type
_entity_poly.pdbx_seq_one_letter_code
_entity_poly.pdbx_strand_id
1 'polypeptide(L)'
;SLSAASIQAIELATTTQSNSTDPRWQQLRSQAFGALCGVVPDTAAVQLVSQHAMTGPSDPAPVQASKLHCLAAVLSESPTLFAQSTDLQSQTTQSVNTALTPNPDNVHQALVSLPATHVAKNALLSSEITPPGSPNIPVLIDALVRVVDPSTMASFDSDTQHAALVGLKAVAKHRFDVLEPMRDAVVMAVMAHVRDRNITVKLAAERCALYALRLARVPSTEFDGDNNGLDAYVQNMGGPASDKGKQVLDYHRRVLSKLADATRELDYASDDEDDPNSAGSRADGANSDDEA
;
A
#
# COMPACT_ATOMS: atom_id res chain seq x y z
N SER A 1 22.16 10.55 -20.44
CA SER A 1 22.60 10.68 -19.04
C SER A 1 22.53 12.15 -18.65
N LEU A 2 22.11 12.45 -17.41
CA LEU A 2 22.11 13.81 -16.88
C LEU A 2 23.56 14.27 -16.57
N SER A 3 23.82 15.57 -16.66
CA SER A 3 25.11 16.12 -16.22
C SER A 3 25.22 16.12 -14.69
N ALA A 4 26.44 16.07 -14.15
CA ALA A 4 26.66 16.15 -12.70
C ALA A 4 26.06 17.42 -12.07
N ALA A 5 26.13 18.55 -12.78
CA ALA A 5 25.53 19.81 -12.34
C ALA A 5 23.99 19.73 -12.31
N SER A 6 23.38 19.02 -13.27
CA SER A 6 21.93 18.78 -13.29
C SER A 6 21.49 17.90 -12.14
N ILE A 7 22.24 16.82 -11.84
CA ILE A 7 21.96 15.92 -10.70
C ILE A 7 22.01 16.72 -9.40
N GLN A 8 23.08 17.49 -9.19
CA GLN A 8 23.24 18.31 -7.98
C GLN A 8 22.14 19.38 -7.84
N ALA A 9 21.71 19.99 -8.95
CA ALA A 9 20.62 20.96 -8.94
C ALA A 9 19.26 20.31 -8.58
N ILE A 10 18.95 19.13 -9.12
CA ILE A 10 17.73 18.38 -8.81
C ILE A 10 17.78 17.87 -7.36
N GLU A 11 18.91 17.34 -6.92
CA GLU A 11 19.11 16.93 -5.53
C GLU A 11 18.85 18.11 -4.59
N LEU A 12 19.46 19.28 -4.83
CA LEU A 12 19.23 20.45 -4.01
C LEU A 12 17.75 20.88 -4.02
N ALA A 13 17.09 20.89 -5.17
CA ALA A 13 15.69 21.26 -5.27
C ALA A 13 14.73 20.28 -4.56
N THR A 14 15.07 18.98 -4.57
CA THR A 14 14.24 17.91 -3.99
C THR A 14 14.50 17.70 -2.50
N THR A 15 15.68 18.05 -2.00
CA THR A 15 16.10 17.82 -0.60
C THR A 15 16.08 19.07 0.27
N THR A 16 16.21 20.28 -0.30
CA THR A 16 16.18 21.53 0.49
C THR A 16 14.81 21.71 1.13
N GLN A 17 14.72 21.74 2.47
CA GLN A 17 13.47 21.99 3.18
C GLN A 17 12.87 23.31 2.71
N SER A 18 11.80 23.24 1.93
CA SER A 18 11.03 24.44 1.59
C SER A 18 9.99 24.64 2.68
N ASN A 19 9.82 25.87 3.17
CA ASN A 19 8.72 26.22 4.06
C ASN A 19 7.32 26.03 3.43
N SER A 20 7.25 25.61 2.16
CA SER A 20 6.01 25.23 1.50
C SER A 20 5.46 23.95 2.11
N THR A 21 4.32 24.08 2.78
CA THR A 21 3.48 22.99 3.26
C THR A 21 2.48 22.52 2.21
N ASP A 22 2.60 22.97 0.95
CA ASP A 22 1.69 22.56 -0.12
C ASP A 22 1.90 21.05 -0.45
N PRO A 23 0.88 20.21 -0.23
CA PRO A 23 0.98 18.77 -0.49
C PRO A 23 1.29 18.45 -1.96
N ARG A 24 0.84 19.28 -2.91
CA ARG A 24 1.14 19.07 -4.34
C ARG A 24 2.62 19.26 -4.63
N TRP A 25 3.24 20.25 -3.99
CA TRP A 25 4.66 20.51 -4.14
C TRP A 25 5.50 19.39 -3.51
N GLN A 26 5.08 18.88 -2.35
CA GLN A 26 5.73 17.74 -1.70
C GLN A 26 5.66 16.48 -2.58
N GLN A 27 4.50 16.20 -3.17
CA GLN A 27 4.34 15.08 -4.09
C GLN A 27 5.21 15.21 -5.35
N LEU A 28 5.25 16.39 -5.98
CA LEU A 28 6.08 16.61 -7.15
C LEU A 28 7.57 16.43 -6.83
N ARG A 29 8.01 16.91 -5.66
CA ARG A 29 9.39 16.75 -5.20
C ARG A 29 9.75 15.30 -4.95
N SER A 30 8.88 14.53 -4.29
CA SER A 30 9.15 13.11 -4.05
C SER A 30 9.20 12.32 -5.35
N GLN A 31 8.30 12.59 -6.30
CA GLN A 31 8.31 11.99 -7.64
C GLN A 31 9.61 12.33 -8.39
N ALA A 32 10.04 13.60 -8.38
CA ALA A 32 11.31 14.00 -8.98
C ALA A 32 12.52 13.32 -8.32
N PHE A 33 12.48 13.12 -7.00
CA PHE A 33 13.51 12.39 -6.27
C PHE A 33 13.54 10.89 -6.64
N GLY A 34 12.37 10.25 -6.75
CA GLY A 34 12.23 8.88 -7.23
C GLY A 34 12.79 8.71 -8.64
N ALA A 35 12.38 9.58 -9.57
CA ALA A 35 12.87 9.59 -10.94
C ALA A 35 14.39 9.85 -11.02
N LEU A 36 14.94 10.72 -10.16
CA LEU A 36 16.38 10.95 -10.06
C LEU A 36 17.12 9.66 -9.68
N CYS A 37 16.61 8.92 -8.69
CA CYS A 37 17.21 7.65 -8.26
C CYS A 37 17.21 6.60 -9.39
N GLY A 38 16.23 6.63 -10.29
CA GLY A 38 16.16 5.71 -11.43
C GLY A 38 17.09 6.03 -12.60
N VAL A 39 17.66 7.24 -12.67
CA VAL A 39 18.54 7.66 -13.78
C VAL A 39 20.02 7.77 -13.39
N VAL A 40 20.34 7.83 -12.10
CA VAL A 40 21.72 7.83 -11.60
C VAL A 40 22.22 6.39 -11.37
N PRO A 41 23.55 6.15 -11.34
CA PRO A 41 24.06 4.82 -11.04
C PRO A 41 23.61 4.32 -9.66
N ASP A 42 23.34 3.01 -9.54
CA ASP A 42 22.82 2.36 -8.32
C ASP A 42 23.59 2.75 -7.05
N THR A 43 24.93 2.81 -7.13
CA THR A 43 25.78 3.21 -5.99
C THR A 43 25.51 4.64 -5.52
N ALA A 44 25.25 5.57 -6.43
CA ALA A 44 24.87 6.94 -6.12
C ALA A 44 23.41 7.01 -5.63
N ALA A 45 22.50 6.26 -6.25
CA ALA A 45 21.10 6.21 -5.83
C ALA A 45 20.94 5.69 -4.40
N VAL A 46 21.65 4.61 -4.03
CA VAL A 46 21.66 4.06 -2.68
C VAL A 46 22.16 5.09 -1.65
N GLN A 47 23.19 5.87 -1.99
CA GLN A 47 23.68 6.95 -1.13
C GLN A 47 22.64 8.07 -0.96
N LEU A 48 21.99 8.49 -2.05
CA LEU A 48 20.93 9.50 -2.01
C LEU A 48 19.76 9.05 -1.13
N VAL A 49 19.27 7.82 -1.32
CA VAL A 49 18.19 7.23 -0.53
C VAL A 49 18.56 7.20 0.96
N SER A 50 19.77 6.73 1.27
CA SER A 50 20.26 6.62 2.65
C SER A 50 20.34 7.99 3.35
N GLN A 51 20.72 9.04 2.62
CA GLN A 51 20.86 10.38 3.18
C GLN A 51 19.52 11.13 3.29
N HIS A 52 18.65 10.99 2.28
CA HIS A 52 17.52 11.90 2.09
C HIS A 52 16.14 11.26 2.21
N ALA A 53 16.03 9.93 2.21
CA ALA A 53 14.74 9.22 2.28
C ALA A 53 14.61 8.31 3.53
N MET A 54 15.71 7.95 4.20
CA MET A 54 15.66 7.14 5.42
C MET A 54 15.32 7.99 6.65
N THR A 55 14.29 7.57 7.40
CA THR A 55 13.87 8.26 8.63
C THR A 55 14.78 7.90 9.81
N GLY A 56 15.16 8.91 10.59
CA GLY A 56 15.86 8.76 11.86
C GLY A 56 14.91 8.95 13.05
N PRO A 57 15.22 8.36 14.22
CA PRO A 57 14.40 8.49 15.42
C PRO A 57 14.32 9.92 15.97
N SER A 58 15.29 10.77 15.62
CA SER A 58 15.34 12.18 16.01
C SER A 58 14.68 13.12 15.00
N ASP A 59 14.21 12.62 13.85
CA ASP A 59 13.60 13.47 12.83
C ASP A 59 12.25 14.01 13.33
N PRO A 60 11.98 15.31 13.20
CA PRO A 60 10.65 15.85 13.46
C PRO A 60 9.61 15.22 12.51
N ALA A 61 8.36 15.09 12.94
CA ALA A 61 7.30 14.46 12.14
C ALA A 61 7.15 15.02 10.70
N PRO A 62 7.23 16.35 10.44
CA PRO A 62 7.20 16.86 9.06
C PRO A 62 8.39 16.39 8.20
N VAL A 63 9.56 16.22 8.81
CA VAL A 63 10.76 15.71 8.14
C VAL A 63 10.60 14.22 7.85
N GLN A 64 10.09 13.44 8.81
CA GLN A 64 9.78 12.03 8.61
C GLN A 64 8.78 11.84 7.46
N ALA A 65 7.70 12.62 7.44
CA ALA A 65 6.69 12.57 6.38
C ALA A 65 7.31 12.83 4.99
N SER A 66 8.13 13.88 4.86
CA SER A 66 8.82 14.20 3.60
C SER A 66 9.75 13.08 3.15
N LYS A 67 10.52 12.50 4.09
CA LYS A 67 11.42 11.37 3.82
C LYS A 67 10.65 10.13 3.35
N LEU A 68 9.53 9.81 4.01
CA LEU A 68 8.66 8.69 3.62
C LEU A 68 7.98 8.92 2.27
N HIS A 69 7.62 10.16 1.92
CA HIS A 69 7.14 10.48 0.58
C HIS A 69 8.20 10.20 -0.49
N CYS A 70 9.44 10.66 -0.26
CA CYS A 70 10.57 10.33 -1.14
C CYS A 70 10.76 8.81 -1.24
N LEU A 71 10.75 8.11 -0.10
CA LEU A 71 10.90 6.65 -0.06
C LEU A 71 9.80 5.92 -0.84
N ALA A 72 8.53 6.32 -0.70
CA ALA A 72 7.42 5.75 -1.46
C ALA A 72 7.60 5.94 -2.97
N ALA A 73 8.08 7.13 -3.39
CA ALA A 73 8.35 7.43 -4.78
C ALA A 73 9.53 6.60 -5.34
N VAL A 74 10.64 6.45 -4.60
CA VAL A 74 11.76 5.61 -5.04
C VAL A 74 11.33 4.14 -5.14
N LEU A 75 10.53 3.63 -4.21
CA LEU A 75 10.00 2.25 -4.30
C LEU A 75 9.09 2.04 -5.53
N SER A 76 8.40 3.10 -5.98
CA SER A 76 7.55 3.05 -7.17
C SER A 76 8.36 3.12 -8.46
N GLU A 77 9.35 4.02 -8.52
CA GLU A 77 10.11 4.33 -9.75
C GLU A 77 11.34 3.43 -9.94
N SER A 78 11.92 2.92 -8.85
CA SER A 78 13.21 2.19 -8.86
C SER A 78 13.25 1.08 -7.80
N PRO A 79 12.32 0.10 -7.85
CA PRO A 79 12.23 -0.96 -6.86
C PRO A 79 13.50 -1.85 -6.82
N THR A 80 14.19 -2.02 -7.95
CA THR A 80 15.40 -2.84 -8.09
C THR A 80 16.54 -2.39 -7.18
N LEU A 81 16.61 -1.10 -6.82
CA LEU A 81 17.61 -0.55 -5.90
C LEU A 81 17.52 -1.21 -4.51
N PHE A 82 16.30 -1.52 -4.07
CA PHE A 82 16.07 -2.16 -2.77
C PHE A 82 16.31 -3.66 -2.84
N ALA A 83 16.05 -4.30 -3.98
CA ALA A 83 16.29 -5.73 -4.17
C ALA A 83 17.75 -6.13 -3.92
N GLN A 84 18.69 -5.22 -4.21
CA GLN A 84 20.12 -5.46 -4.05
C GLN A 84 20.68 -5.12 -2.66
N SER A 85 19.89 -4.50 -1.77
CA SER A 85 20.37 -4.00 -0.48
C SER A 85 19.47 -4.41 0.68
N THR A 86 19.92 -5.43 1.44
CA THR A 86 19.24 -5.89 2.66
C THR A 86 19.13 -4.80 3.72
N ASP A 87 20.13 -3.91 3.79
CA ASP A 87 20.15 -2.81 4.75
C ASP A 87 19.04 -1.79 4.44
N LEU A 88 18.86 -1.43 3.16
CA LEU A 88 17.76 -0.54 2.75
C LEU A 88 16.40 -1.18 3.01
N GLN A 89 16.24 -2.49 2.75
CA GLN A 89 15.00 -3.21 3.05
C GLN A 89 14.69 -3.20 4.55
N SER A 90 15.69 -3.46 5.40
CA SER A 90 15.53 -3.45 6.86
C SER A 90 15.21 -2.04 7.38
N GLN A 91 15.91 -1.01 6.92
CA GLN A 91 15.65 0.37 7.33
C GLN A 91 14.28 0.88 6.86
N THR A 92 13.86 0.51 5.65
CA THR A 92 12.52 0.80 5.13
C THR A 92 11.46 0.17 6.02
N THR A 93 11.62 -1.11 6.35
CA THR A 93 10.70 -1.85 7.23
C THR A 93 10.64 -1.22 8.62
N GLN A 94 11.78 -0.84 9.19
CA GLN A 94 11.85 -0.16 10.48
C GLN A 94 11.18 1.22 10.44
N SER A 95 11.38 1.99 9.37
CA SER A 95 10.77 3.31 9.17
C SER A 95 9.24 3.21 9.13
N VAL A 96 8.71 2.26 8.35
CA VAL A 96 7.27 1.95 8.29
C VAL A 96 6.75 1.51 9.66
N ASN A 97 7.42 0.55 10.30
CA ASN A 97 6.98 0.01 11.59
C ASN A 97 6.90 1.10 12.67
N THR A 98 7.88 2.00 12.69
CA THR A 98 7.92 3.12 13.63
C THR A 98 6.80 4.12 13.33
N ALA A 99 6.63 4.50 12.05
CA ALA A 99 5.62 5.45 11.62
C ALA A 99 4.17 4.95 11.83
N LEU A 100 3.94 3.65 11.72
CA LEU A 100 2.62 3.01 11.90
C LEU A 100 2.43 2.41 13.31
N THR A 101 3.31 2.73 14.25
CA THR A 101 3.06 2.40 15.67
C THR A 101 2.11 3.45 16.27
N PRO A 102 0.97 3.03 16.85
CA PRO A 102 0.03 3.96 17.48
C PRO A 102 0.71 4.79 18.57
N ASN A 103 0.60 6.11 18.45
CA ASN A 103 1.07 7.04 19.47
C ASN A 103 -0.03 8.08 19.75
N PRO A 104 -0.80 7.94 20.84
CA PRO A 104 -1.93 8.82 21.14
C PRO A 104 -1.47 10.27 21.44
N ASP A 105 -0.22 10.48 21.83
CA ASP A 105 0.32 11.79 22.16
C ASP A 105 0.89 12.52 20.92
N ASN A 106 1.00 11.82 19.79
CA ASN A 106 1.55 12.39 18.56
C ASN A 106 0.45 13.06 17.72
N VAL A 107 0.26 14.36 17.90
CA VAL A 107 -0.66 15.18 17.08
C VAL A 107 -0.32 15.14 15.58
N HIS A 108 0.92 14.79 15.24
CA HIS A 108 1.39 14.68 13.86
C HIS A 108 1.35 13.26 13.31
N GLN A 109 0.72 12.31 14.00
CA GLN A 109 0.64 10.90 13.57
C GLN A 109 0.11 10.76 12.14
N ALA A 110 -0.98 11.47 11.82
CA ALA A 110 -1.59 11.46 10.49
C ALA A 110 -0.63 11.89 9.36
N LEU A 111 0.27 12.84 9.63
CA LEU A 111 1.23 13.34 8.63
C LEU A 111 2.23 12.26 8.22
N VAL A 112 2.59 11.37 9.15
CA VAL A 112 3.62 10.35 8.93
C VAL A 112 3.00 9.02 8.50
N SER A 113 1.79 8.70 8.97
CA SER A 113 1.17 7.40 8.74
C SER A 113 0.73 7.18 7.29
N LEU A 114 0.18 8.20 6.64
CA LEU A 114 -0.26 8.08 5.25
C LEU A 114 0.91 7.75 4.29
N PRO A 115 2.03 8.51 4.25
CA PRO A 115 3.16 8.13 3.41
C PRO A 115 3.78 6.80 3.81
N ALA A 116 3.84 6.46 5.11
CA ALA A 116 4.32 5.15 5.55
C ALA A 116 3.46 3.99 5.02
N THR A 117 2.15 4.18 4.92
CA THR A 117 1.21 3.22 4.33
C THR A 117 1.52 2.98 2.85
N HIS A 118 1.84 4.04 2.10
CA HIS A 118 2.27 3.92 0.70
C HIS A 118 3.62 3.21 0.55
N VAL A 119 4.59 3.50 1.42
CA VAL A 119 5.87 2.78 1.48
C VAL A 119 5.64 1.28 1.69
N ALA A 120 4.82 0.92 2.69
CA ALA A 120 4.50 -0.48 3.00
C ALA A 120 3.83 -1.19 1.81
N LYS A 121 2.83 -0.55 1.19
CA LYS A 121 2.17 -1.06 -0.02
C LYS A 121 3.18 -1.35 -1.13
N ASN A 122 3.99 -0.36 -1.49
CA ASN A 122 4.91 -0.49 -2.63
C ASN A 122 5.99 -1.56 -2.37
N ALA A 123 6.51 -1.64 -1.13
CA ALA A 123 7.47 -2.67 -0.74
C ALA A 123 6.88 -4.09 -0.80
N LEU A 124 5.63 -4.28 -0.35
CA LEU A 124 4.94 -5.58 -0.38
C LEU A 124 4.54 -6.03 -1.78
N LEU A 125 4.20 -5.09 -2.68
CA LEU A 125 3.85 -5.41 -4.05
C LEU A 125 5.06 -5.87 -4.87
N SER A 126 6.26 -5.38 -4.57
CA SER A 126 7.48 -5.79 -5.27
C SER A 126 8.04 -7.12 -4.77
N SER A 127 8.05 -8.14 -5.63
CA SER A 127 8.58 -9.48 -5.32
C SER A 127 10.09 -9.50 -5.18
N GLU A 128 10.79 -8.52 -5.75
CA GLU A 128 12.23 -8.38 -5.64
C GLU A 128 12.64 -7.81 -4.27
N ILE A 129 11.80 -6.94 -3.68
CA ILE A 129 12.04 -6.31 -2.38
C ILE A 129 11.58 -7.23 -1.25
N THR A 130 10.41 -7.84 -1.42
CA THR A 130 9.83 -8.77 -0.44
C THR A 130 9.56 -10.11 -1.10
N PRO A 131 10.61 -10.91 -1.37
CA PRO A 131 10.43 -12.27 -1.88
C PRO A 131 9.68 -13.12 -0.84
N PRO A 132 8.94 -14.16 -1.27
CA PRO A 132 8.22 -15.04 -0.36
C PRO A 132 9.13 -15.61 0.74
N GLY A 133 8.67 -15.52 2.00
CA GLY A 133 9.47 -15.91 3.17
C GLY A 133 10.43 -14.82 3.69
N SER A 134 10.49 -13.64 3.07
CA SER A 134 11.24 -12.50 3.60
C SER A 134 10.77 -12.14 5.01
N PRO A 135 11.70 -11.89 5.96
CA PRO A 135 11.35 -11.51 7.34
C PRO A 135 10.65 -10.14 7.43
N ASN A 136 10.74 -9.33 6.37
CA ASN A 136 10.12 -8.01 6.31
C ASN A 136 8.61 -8.07 6.05
N ILE A 137 8.14 -9.12 5.35
CA ILE A 137 6.72 -9.32 5.01
C ILE A 137 5.83 -9.24 6.25
N PRO A 138 6.05 -10.05 7.31
CA PRO A 138 5.14 -10.04 8.44
C PRO A 138 5.12 -8.69 9.18
N VAL A 139 6.26 -8.00 9.24
CA VAL A 139 6.36 -6.70 9.88
C VAL A 139 5.57 -5.63 9.11
N LEU A 140 5.66 -5.63 7.77
CA LEU A 140 4.95 -4.68 6.93
C LEU A 140 3.44 -4.95 6.90
N ILE A 141 3.02 -6.22 6.82
CA ILE A 141 1.59 -6.58 6.88
C ILE A 141 1.02 -6.22 8.26
N ASP A 142 1.70 -6.57 9.36
CA ASP A 142 1.25 -6.23 10.71
C ASP A 142 1.14 -4.71 10.91
N ALA A 143 2.08 -3.93 10.36
CA ALA A 143 2.02 -2.48 10.37
C ALA A 143 0.77 -1.93 9.66
N LEU A 144 0.41 -2.49 8.50
CA LEU A 144 -0.83 -2.13 7.80
C LEU A 144 -2.09 -2.57 8.56
N VAL A 145 -2.08 -3.78 9.13
CA VAL A 145 -3.19 -4.29 9.94
C VAL A 145 -3.46 -3.39 11.15
N ARG A 146 -2.42 -2.90 11.85
CA ARG A 146 -2.58 -1.96 12.98
C ARG A 146 -3.30 -0.67 12.62
N VAL A 147 -3.23 -0.22 11.37
CA VAL A 147 -3.96 0.99 10.95
C VAL A 147 -5.47 0.76 10.98
N VAL A 148 -5.92 -0.46 10.71
CA VAL A 148 -7.34 -0.83 10.50
C VAL A 148 -7.85 -1.82 11.55
N ASP A 149 -7.04 -2.15 12.55
CA ASP A 149 -7.46 -3.02 13.64
C ASP A 149 -8.32 -2.21 14.64
N PRO A 150 -9.50 -2.70 15.07
CA PRO A 150 -10.36 -1.98 15.99
C PRO A 150 -9.72 -1.54 17.31
N SER A 151 -8.68 -2.24 17.76
CA SER A 151 -7.94 -1.91 18.99
C SER A 151 -6.98 -0.73 18.83
N THR A 152 -6.55 -0.40 17.61
CA THR A 152 -5.52 0.61 17.32
C THR A 152 -5.94 1.67 16.31
N MET A 153 -6.99 1.45 15.51
CA MET A 153 -7.43 2.32 14.43
C MET A 153 -7.78 3.75 14.87
N ALA A 154 -8.11 3.96 16.15
CA ALA A 154 -8.44 5.27 16.70
C ALA A 154 -7.25 6.27 16.67
N SER A 155 -6.02 5.78 16.52
CA SER A 155 -4.82 6.61 16.37
C SER A 155 -4.55 7.08 14.93
N PHE A 156 -5.38 6.65 13.97
CA PHE A 156 -5.20 6.94 12.55
C PHE A 156 -6.45 7.61 11.99
N ASP A 157 -6.25 8.54 11.06
CA ASP A 157 -7.36 9.20 10.36
C ASP A 157 -7.97 8.31 9.27
N SER A 158 -9.12 8.72 8.75
CA SER A 158 -9.83 7.94 7.73
C SER A 158 -9.04 7.76 6.45
N ASP A 159 -8.18 8.73 6.10
CA ASP A 159 -7.41 8.71 4.86
C ASP A 159 -6.28 7.67 4.96
N THR A 160 -5.62 7.58 6.12
CA THR A 160 -4.65 6.50 6.40
C THR A 160 -5.34 5.14 6.45
N GLN A 161 -6.50 5.02 7.12
CA GLN A 161 -7.28 3.77 7.17
C GLN A 161 -7.69 3.30 5.77
N HIS A 162 -8.21 4.22 4.95
CA HIS A 162 -8.55 3.95 3.56
C HIS A 162 -7.32 3.48 2.76
N ALA A 163 -6.20 4.20 2.86
CA ALA A 163 -4.97 3.84 2.16
C ALA A 163 -4.43 2.45 2.59
N ALA A 164 -4.57 2.09 3.87
CA ALA A 164 -4.14 0.79 4.37
C ALA A 164 -5.02 -0.35 3.86
N LEU A 165 -6.34 -0.15 3.81
CA LEU A 165 -7.27 -1.11 3.20
C LEU A 165 -7.01 -1.29 1.71
N VAL A 166 -6.73 -0.21 0.97
CA VAL A 166 -6.34 -0.28 -0.44
C VAL A 166 -5.00 -1.01 -0.60
N GLY A 167 -4.03 -0.76 0.27
CA GLY A 167 -2.74 -1.47 0.28
C GLY A 167 -2.90 -2.97 0.52
N LEU A 168 -3.65 -3.36 1.56
CA LEU A 168 -3.96 -4.76 1.86
C LEU A 168 -4.75 -5.43 0.72
N LYS A 169 -5.69 -4.72 0.10
CA LYS A 169 -6.42 -5.18 -1.10
C LYS A 169 -5.44 -5.52 -2.23
N ALA A 170 -4.55 -4.59 -2.56
CA ALA A 170 -3.58 -4.76 -3.65
C ALA A 170 -2.66 -5.96 -3.38
N VAL A 171 -2.18 -6.11 -2.15
CA VAL A 171 -1.36 -7.27 -1.76
C VAL A 171 -2.17 -8.57 -1.86
N ALA A 172 -3.42 -8.59 -1.37
CA ALA A 172 -4.29 -9.77 -1.48
C ALA A 172 -4.61 -10.16 -2.93
N LYS A 173 -4.76 -9.17 -3.82
CA LYS A 173 -5.04 -9.36 -5.25
C LYS A 173 -3.81 -9.86 -6.01
N HIS A 174 -2.64 -9.26 -5.79
CA HIS A 174 -1.46 -9.48 -6.64
C HIS A 174 -0.38 -10.37 -6.02
N ARG A 175 -0.35 -10.48 -4.69
CA ARG A 175 0.70 -11.16 -3.91
C ARG A 175 0.08 -11.95 -2.76
N PHE A 176 -0.94 -12.75 -3.06
CA PHE A 176 -1.62 -13.54 -2.03
C PHE A 176 -0.68 -14.55 -1.34
N ASP A 177 0.34 -15.03 -2.04
CA ASP A 177 1.39 -15.90 -1.53
C ASP A 177 2.07 -15.36 -0.26
N VAL A 178 2.27 -14.03 -0.17
CA VAL A 178 2.87 -13.42 1.02
C VAL A 178 1.84 -13.03 2.09
N LEU A 179 0.58 -12.85 1.70
CA LEU A 179 -0.51 -12.49 2.62
C LEU A 179 -1.12 -13.72 3.29
N GLU A 180 -1.15 -14.86 2.62
CA GLU A 180 -1.79 -16.10 3.06
C GLU A 180 -1.44 -16.50 4.50
N PRO A 181 -0.16 -16.48 4.94
CA PRO A 181 0.20 -16.83 6.32
C PRO A 181 -0.41 -15.90 7.39
N MET A 182 -0.76 -14.68 7.01
CA MET A 182 -1.34 -13.65 7.88
C MET A 182 -2.79 -13.33 7.54
N ARG A 183 -3.41 -14.12 6.65
CA ARG A 183 -4.76 -13.88 6.12
C ARG A 183 -5.77 -13.67 7.23
N ASP A 184 -5.75 -14.50 8.27
CA ASP A 184 -6.76 -14.44 9.33
C ASP A 184 -6.70 -13.11 10.10
N ALA A 185 -5.50 -12.58 10.38
CA ALA A 185 -5.34 -11.27 11.00
C ALA A 185 -5.85 -10.14 10.09
N VAL A 186 -5.50 -10.19 8.80
CA VAL A 186 -5.97 -9.22 7.80
C VAL A 186 -7.50 -9.25 7.69
N VAL A 187 -8.09 -10.44 7.54
CA VAL A 187 -9.54 -10.61 7.39
C VAL A 187 -10.27 -10.11 8.63
N MET A 188 -9.80 -10.42 9.84
CA MET A 188 -10.42 -9.92 11.07
C MET A 188 -10.46 -8.40 11.12
N ALA A 189 -9.35 -7.73 10.82
CA ALA A 189 -9.26 -6.27 10.83
C ALA A 189 -10.14 -5.66 9.73
N VAL A 190 -10.05 -6.17 8.49
CA VAL A 190 -10.84 -5.68 7.35
C VAL A 190 -12.34 -5.85 7.57
N MET A 191 -12.77 -7.01 8.09
CA MET A 191 -14.19 -7.30 8.33
C MET A 191 -14.81 -6.42 9.42
N ALA A 192 -14.02 -5.74 10.24
CA ALA A 192 -14.53 -4.74 11.18
C ALA A 192 -15.05 -3.49 10.46
N HIS A 193 -14.54 -3.17 9.26
CA HIS A 193 -14.85 -1.96 8.51
C HIS A 193 -15.90 -2.14 7.41
N VAL A 194 -16.36 -3.36 7.12
CA VAL A 194 -17.37 -3.59 6.06
C VAL A 194 -18.76 -3.00 6.38
N ARG A 195 -18.94 -2.50 7.61
CA ARG A 195 -20.13 -1.76 8.07
C ARG A 195 -19.79 -0.34 8.54
N ASP A 196 -18.64 0.19 8.14
CA ASP A 196 -18.20 1.54 8.52
C ASP A 196 -19.20 2.61 8.02
N ARG A 197 -19.31 3.70 8.79
CA ARG A 197 -20.14 4.85 8.42
C ARG A 197 -19.44 5.74 7.39
N ASN A 198 -18.12 5.75 7.38
CA ASN A 198 -17.36 6.40 6.33
C ASN A 198 -17.40 5.53 5.06
N ILE A 199 -18.05 6.05 4.03
CA ILE A 199 -18.31 5.29 2.81
C ILE A 199 -17.03 4.88 2.09
N THR A 200 -15.97 5.70 2.09
CA THR A 200 -14.72 5.38 1.40
C THR A 200 -14.01 4.22 2.08
N VAL A 201 -13.88 4.27 3.42
CA VAL A 201 -13.31 3.19 4.24
C VAL A 201 -14.12 1.91 4.08
N LYS A 202 -15.45 1.99 4.15
CA LYS A 202 -16.34 0.84 3.96
C LYS A 202 -16.12 0.17 2.60
N LEU A 203 -16.15 0.93 1.51
CA LEU A 203 -15.97 0.37 0.16
C LEU A 203 -14.59 -0.25 -0.02
N ALA A 204 -13.54 0.39 0.51
CA ALA A 204 -12.19 -0.18 0.51
C ALA A 204 -12.11 -1.49 1.31
N ALA A 205 -12.79 -1.57 2.46
CA ALA A 205 -12.86 -2.78 3.27
C ALA A 205 -13.60 -3.92 2.57
N GLU A 206 -14.76 -3.63 1.97
CA GLU A 206 -15.51 -4.62 1.17
C GLU A 206 -14.64 -5.19 0.05
N ARG A 207 -13.92 -4.34 -0.68
CA ARG A 207 -13.01 -4.78 -1.75
C ARG A 207 -11.83 -5.57 -1.21
N CYS A 208 -11.20 -5.14 -0.13
CA CYS A 208 -10.12 -5.89 0.51
C CYS A 208 -10.60 -7.27 0.99
N ALA A 209 -11.81 -7.36 1.56
CA ALA A 209 -12.39 -8.61 2.04
C ALA A 209 -12.56 -9.62 0.91
N LEU A 210 -13.01 -9.18 -0.29
CA LEU A 210 -13.15 -10.07 -1.44
C LEU A 210 -11.86 -10.78 -1.80
N TYR A 211 -10.75 -10.05 -1.87
CA TYR A 211 -9.46 -10.62 -2.26
C TYR A 211 -8.80 -11.39 -1.11
N ALA A 212 -8.88 -10.89 0.12
CA ALA A 212 -8.30 -11.56 1.30
C ALA A 212 -9.03 -12.89 1.63
N LEU A 213 -10.34 -12.95 1.40
CA LEU A 213 -11.13 -14.19 1.54
C LEU A 213 -11.10 -15.06 0.28
N ARG A 214 -10.43 -14.62 -0.80
CA ARG A 214 -10.38 -15.33 -2.09
C ARG A 214 -11.77 -15.57 -2.70
N LEU A 215 -12.69 -14.62 -2.55
CA LEU A 215 -14.05 -14.67 -3.12
C LEU A 215 -14.10 -14.16 -4.57
N ALA A 216 -13.24 -13.20 -4.92
CA ALA A 216 -13.23 -12.57 -6.24
C ALA A 216 -12.29 -13.28 -7.22
N ARG A 217 -12.57 -13.09 -8.51
CA ARG A 217 -11.65 -13.45 -9.59
C ARG A 217 -10.39 -12.60 -9.50
N VAL A 218 -9.23 -13.21 -9.72
CA VAL A 218 -7.94 -12.50 -9.75
C VAL A 218 -7.43 -12.50 -11.19
N PRO A 219 -7.37 -11.34 -11.88
CA PRO A 219 -7.10 -11.26 -13.32
C PRO A 219 -5.80 -11.94 -13.77
N SER A 220 -4.76 -11.90 -12.92
CA SER A 220 -3.45 -12.47 -13.22
C SER A 220 -3.34 -13.98 -13.00
N THR A 221 -4.42 -14.66 -12.63
CA THR A 221 -4.43 -16.09 -12.30
C THR A 221 -5.68 -16.78 -12.85
N GLU A 222 -5.65 -18.10 -12.98
CA GLU A 222 -6.84 -18.90 -13.32
C GLU A 222 -7.84 -19.03 -12.15
N PHE A 223 -7.62 -18.30 -11.05
CA PHE A 223 -8.46 -18.36 -9.86
C PHE A 223 -9.72 -17.50 -10.01
N ASP A 224 -10.88 -18.15 -9.92
CA ASP A 224 -12.21 -17.53 -10.12
C ASP A 224 -13.03 -17.39 -8.81
N GLY A 225 -12.38 -17.50 -7.65
CA GLY A 225 -13.03 -17.38 -6.35
C GLY A 225 -13.56 -18.71 -5.78
N ASP A 226 -13.45 -18.90 -4.47
CA ASP A 226 -14.08 -20.00 -3.73
C ASP A 226 -14.56 -19.54 -2.34
N ASN A 227 -15.28 -20.40 -1.61
CA ASN A 227 -15.76 -20.08 -0.25
C ASN A 227 -14.84 -20.58 0.86
N ASN A 228 -13.69 -21.18 0.56
CA ASN A 228 -12.84 -21.82 1.59
C ASN A 228 -12.32 -20.81 2.60
N GLY A 229 -11.91 -19.62 2.13
CA GLY A 229 -11.47 -18.53 3.00
C GLY A 229 -12.59 -18.02 3.90
N LEU A 230 -13.81 -17.88 3.36
CA LEU A 230 -14.99 -17.48 4.12
C LEU A 230 -15.37 -18.52 5.17
N ASP A 231 -15.38 -19.80 4.81
CA ASP A 231 -15.73 -20.88 5.72
C ASP A 231 -14.75 -20.94 6.90
N ALA A 232 -13.44 -20.83 6.64
CA ALA A 232 -12.42 -20.74 7.67
C ALA A 232 -12.66 -19.55 8.62
N TYR A 233 -12.97 -18.38 8.07
CA TYR A 233 -13.28 -17.19 8.86
C TYR A 233 -14.56 -17.35 9.71
N VAL A 234 -15.61 -17.97 9.17
CA VAL A 234 -16.84 -18.27 9.90
C VAL A 234 -16.57 -19.26 11.05
N GLN A 235 -15.72 -20.26 10.85
CA GLN A 235 -15.29 -21.15 11.93
C GLN A 235 -14.54 -20.39 13.03
N ASN A 236 -13.62 -19.49 12.67
CA ASN A 236 -12.91 -18.64 13.63
C ASN A 236 -13.86 -17.71 14.42
N MET A 237 -15.01 -17.37 13.84
CA MET A 237 -16.08 -16.61 14.50
C MET A 237 -17.02 -17.48 15.37
N GLY A 238 -16.64 -18.72 15.68
CA GLY A 238 -17.41 -19.65 16.50
C GLY A 238 -18.35 -20.55 15.70
N GLY A 239 -18.16 -20.63 14.38
CA GLY A 239 -18.91 -21.49 13.48
C GLY A 239 -20.25 -20.90 12.99
N PRO A 240 -20.90 -21.56 12.01
CA PRO A 240 -22.11 -21.06 11.35
C PRO A 240 -23.33 -20.96 12.29
N ALA A 241 -23.30 -21.66 13.42
CA ALA A 241 -24.35 -21.61 14.43
C ALA A 241 -24.23 -20.43 15.40
N SER A 242 -23.05 -19.80 15.52
CA SER A 242 -22.82 -18.66 16.40
C SER A 242 -23.49 -17.40 15.85
N ASP A 243 -23.80 -16.44 16.72
CA ASP A 243 -24.40 -15.17 16.28
C ASP A 243 -23.45 -14.39 15.36
N LYS A 244 -22.14 -14.41 15.65
CA LYS A 244 -21.13 -13.77 14.80
C LYS A 244 -21.02 -14.48 13.44
N GLY A 245 -20.98 -15.80 13.42
CA GLY A 245 -20.94 -16.60 12.19
C GLY A 245 -22.17 -16.37 11.31
N LYS A 246 -23.37 -16.35 11.91
CA LYS A 246 -24.62 -16.00 11.20
C LYS A 246 -24.58 -14.59 10.60
N GLN A 247 -24.08 -13.61 11.34
CA GLN A 247 -23.96 -12.23 10.85
C GLN A 247 -23.00 -12.11 9.66
N VAL A 248 -21.88 -12.85 9.68
CA VAL A 248 -20.93 -12.92 8.57
C VAL A 248 -21.58 -13.56 7.35
N LEU A 249 -22.25 -14.71 7.52
CA LEU A 249 -22.92 -15.41 6.43
C LEU A 249 -24.07 -14.60 5.80
N ASP A 250 -24.85 -13.87 6.61
CA ASP A 250 -25.88 -12.96 6.10
C ASP A 250 -25.25 -11.82 5.29
N TYR A 251 -24.18 -11.23 5.81
CA TYR A 251 -23.48 -10.15 5.12
C TYR A 251 -22.85 -10.63 3.80
N HIS A 252 -22.23 -11.81 3.80
CA HIS A 252 -21.72 -12.43 2.59
C HIS A 252 -22.81 -12.60 1.53
N ARG A 253 -23.94 -13.24 1.88
CA ARG A 253 -25.06 -13.47 0.95
C ARG A 253 -25.65 -12.18 0.38
N ARG A 254 -25.67 -11.11 1.18
CA ARG A 254 -26.30 -9.84 0.79
C ARG A 254 -25.40 -8.95 -0.04
N VAL A 255 -24.10 -8.96 0.26
CA VAL A 255 -23.13 -7.98 -0.25
C VAL A 255 -21.97 -8.67 -0.95
N LEU A 256 -21.15 -9.43 -0.22
CA LEU A 256 -19.88 -9.93 -0.77
C LEU A 256 -20.08 -10.88 -1.96
N SER A 257 -21.10 -11.74 -1.95
CA SER A 257 -21.36 -12.65 -3.08
C SER A 257 -21.70 -11.88 -4.36
N LYS A 258 -22.52 -10.82 -4.25
CA LYS A 258 -22.88 -9.96 -5.39
C LYS A 258 -21.68 -9.17 -5.91
N LEU A 259 -20.84 -8.68 -5.00
CA LEU A 259 -19.63 -7.98 -5.39
C LEU A 259 -18.63 -8.94 -6.05
N ALA A 260 -18.49 -10.16 -5.54
CA ALA A 260 -17.67 -11.21 -6.15
C ALA A 260 -18.18 -11.55 -7.57
N ASP A 261 -19.49 -11.74 -7.75
CA ASP A 261 -20.09 -11.99 -9.06
C ASP A 261 -19.82 -10.83 -10.03
N ALA A 262 -19.94 -9.57 -9.56
CA ALA A 262 -19.64 -8.40 -10.38
C ALA A 262 -18.17 -8.35 -10.85
N THR A 263 -17.22 -8.90 -10.09
CA THR A 263 -15.81 -9.01 -10.55
C THR A 263 -15.59 -10.07 -11.62
N ARG A 264 -16.55 -11.00 -11.81
CA ARG A 264 -16.47 -12.04 -12.85
C ARG A 264 -17.06 -11.59 -14.18
N GLU A 265 -18.17 -10.87 -14.12
CA GLU A 265 -18.97 -10.48 -15.30
C GLU A 265 -18.39 -9.30 -16.08
N LEU A 266 -17.68 -8.41 -15.39
CA LEU A 266 -17.07 -7.22 -15.96
C LEU A 266 -15.58 -7.35 -15.67
N ASP A 267 -14.72 -7.15 -16.66
CA ASP A 267 -13.36 -6.66 -16.41
C ASP A 267 -13.53 -5.30 -15.71
N TYR A 268 -13.74 -5.34 -14.39
CA TYR A 268 -14.37 -4.28 -13.63
C TYR A 268 -13.35 -3.14 -13.52
N ALA A 269 -13.46 -2.16 -14.42
CA ALA A 269 -12.47 -1.10 -14.65
C ALA A 269 -12.04 -0.32 -13.38
N SER A 270 -12.82 -0.36 -12.28
CA SER A 270 -12.42 0.27 -11.02
C SER A 270 -11.32 -0.46 -10.27
N ASP A 271 -10.97 -1.69 -10.65
CA ASP A 271 -9.90 -2.47 -10.03
C ASP A 271 -8.57 -2.40 -10.80
N ASP A 272 -8.54 -1.73 -11.96
CA ASP A 272 -7.33 -1.57 -12.80
C ASP A 272 -6.44 -0.39 -12.34
N GLU A 273 -6.93 0.50 -11.47
CA GLU A 273 -6.15 1.64 -10.95
C GLU A 273 -5.00 1.21 -10.03
N ASP A 274 -5.00 -0.04 -9.55
CA ASP A 274 -3.97 -0.59 -8.67
C ASP A 274 -2.95 -1.51 -9.37
N ASP A 275 -3.04 -1.67 -10.70
CA ASP A 275 -2.08 -2.50 -11.44
C ASP A 275 -0.71 -1.81 -11.50
N PRO A 276 0.36 -2.38 -10.89
CA PRO A 276 1.71 -1.82 -10.95
C PRO A 276 2.26 -1.68 -12.38
N ASN A 277 1.68 -2.38 -13.37
CA ASN A 277 2.07 -2.27 -14.78
C ASN A 277 1.27 -1.24 -15.58
N SER A 278 0.19 -0.67 -15.03
CA SER A 278 -0.67 0.29 -15.73
C SER A 278 -0.04 1.67 -15.96
N ALA A 279 1.06 1.98 -15.25
CA ALA A 279 1.78 3.25 -15.40
C ALA A 279 2.40 3.45 -16.80
N GLY A 280 2.50 2.39 -17.62
CA GLY A 280 3.12 2.43 -18.95
C GLY A 280 2.18 2.70 -20.14
N SER A 281 0.84 2.69 -19.98
CA SER A 281 -0.08 2.70 -21.14
C SER A 281 -0.75 4.04 -21.46
N ARG A 282 -0.47 5.11 -20.72
CA ARG A 282 -1.13 6.43 -20.91
C ARG A 282 -0.59 7.28 -22.08
N ALA A 283 0.25 6.72 -22.95
CA ALA A 283 0.90 7.45 -24.04
C ALA A 283 0.60 6.87 -25.43
N ASP A 284 -0.65 6.52 -25.73
CA ASP A 284 -1.09 6.31 -27.12
C ASP A 284 -2.58 6.66 -27.27
N GLY A 285 -2.84 7.96 -27.33
CA GLY A 285 -4.20 8.50 -27.44
C GLY A 285 -4.22 9.93 -27.95
N ALA A 286 -3.37 10.26 -28.94
CA ALA A 286 -3.45 11.52 -29.67
C ALA A 286 -2.72 11.40 -31.02
N ASN A 287 -3.41 10.86 -32.02
CA ASN A 287 -3.41 11.37 -33.40
C ASN A 287 -4.18 10.43 -34.33
N SER A 288 -5.42 10.80 -34.62
CA SER A 288 -6.04 10.49 -35.90
C SER A 288 -7.17 11.49 -36.15
N ASP A 289 -6.78 12.71 -36.50
CA ASP A 289 -7.55 13.53 -37.42
C ASP A 289 -6.66 13.79 -38.64
N ASP A 290 -7.32 13.88 -39.80
CA ASP A 290 -6.83 14.08 -41.17
C ASP A 290 -6.37 12.81 -41.93
N GLU A 291 -7.29 12.23 -42.71
CA GLU A 291 -7.32 12.45 -44.16
C GLU A 291 -8.53 11.75 -44.84
N ALA A 292 -9.13 12.52 -45.78
CA ALA A 292 -10.12 12.20 -46.83
C ALA A 292 -11.63 12.24 -46.49
#